data_AF-A0A542I8K6-F1
#
_entry.id   AF-A0A542I8K6-F1
#
_cell.length_a   1.000
_cell.length_b   1.000
_cell.length_c   1.000
_cell.angle_alpha   90.00
_cell.angle_beta   90.00
_cell.angle_gamma   90.00
#
_symmetry.space_group_name_H-M   'P 1'
#
loop_
_entity.id
_entity.type
_entity.pdbx_description
1 polymer ?
#
loop_
_entity_poly.entity_id
_entity_poly.type
_entity_poly.pdbx_seq_one_letter_code
_entity_poly.pdbx_strand_id
1 'polypeptide(L)'
;MSGNTGFTRAQKITIAARDLGCVIHGATGCAGELVHHHRKGRGAGGVKSRNRVANGLLVCSAWNGDVESLPDVAAQARKNGWKLRTDHEIDTLPVYIPRLGQFVFLDDAGNYLNMQHQPLRKAA
;
A
#
# COMPACT_ATOMS: atom_id res chain seq x y z
N MET A 1 -13.91 24.67 5.14
CA MET A 1 -12.81 23.93 5.79
C MET A 1 -12.60 22.62 5.04
N SER A 2 -11.56 22.52 4.20
CA SER A 2 -11.26 21.29 3.46
C SER A 2 -10.68 20.27 4.45
N GLY A 3 -11.55 19.43 5.02
CA GLY A 3 -11.15 18.39 5.95
C GLY A 3 -10.22 17.42 5.24
N ASN A 4 -9.01 17.23 5.77
CA ASN A 4 -7.97 16.41 5.17
C ASN A 4 -8.50 15.00 4.83
N THR A 5 -8.72 14.72 3.55
CA THR A 5 -9.44 13.50 3.11
C THR A 5 -8.53 12.29 2.94
N GLY A 6 -7.20 12.45 3.05
CA GLY A 6 -6.22 11.38 2.87
C GLY A 6 -5.37 11.10 4.12
N PHE A 7 -4.25 10.37 3.93
CA PHE A 7 -3.27 10.12 4.98
C PHE A 7 -2.75 11.42 5.59
N THR A 8 -2.57 11.44 6.92
CA THR A 8 -1.91 12.55 7.61
C THR A 8 -0.43 12.62 7.22
N ARG A 9 0.24 13.74 7.50
CA ARG A 9 1.68 13.88 7.25
C ARG A 9 2.49 12.79 7.96
N ALA A 10 2.17 12.50 9.22
CA ALA A 10 2.84 11.46 9.98
C ALA A 10 2.67 10.08 9.32
N GLN A 11 1.45 9.73 8.90
CA GLN A 11 1.19 8.47 8.21
C GLN A 11 1.95 8.35 6.89
N LYS A 12 2.02 9.44 6.11
CA LYS A 12 2.79 9.48 4.86
C LYS A 12 4.28 9.23 5.09
N ILE A 13 4.85 9.82 6.14
CA ILE A 13 6.25 9.60 6.54
C ILE A 13 6.46 8.13 6.93
N THR A 14 5.57 7.58 7.76
CA THR A 14 5.65 6.17 8.18
C THR A 14 5.59 5.21 6.99
N ILE A 15 4.65 5.41 6.06
CA ILE A 15 4.53 4.58 4.85
C ILE A 15 5.80 4.69 4.00
N ALA A 16 6.30 5.91 3.76
CA ALA A 16 7.49 6.11 2.94
C ALA A 16 8.75 5.50 3.56
N ALA A 17 8.92 5.62 4.88
CA ALA A 17 10.05 5.03 5.60
C ALA A 17 10.01 3.49 5.60
N ARG A 18 8.82 2.88 5.62
CA ARG A 18 8.66 1.43 5.50
C ARG A 18 8.98 0.95 4.08
N ASP A 19 8.42 1.64 3.09
CA ASP A 19 8.40 1.15 1.71
C ASP A 19 9.70 1.45 0.95
N LEU A 20 10.44 2.51 1.34
CA LEU A 20 11.74 2.91 0.77
C LEU A 20 11.75 3.12 -0.75
N GLY A 21 10.59 3.36 -1.35
CA GLY A 21 10.39 3.50 -2.80
C GLY A 21 9.05 2.92 -3.23
N CYS A 22 8.86 2.75 -4.53
CA CYS A 22 7.69 2.03 -5.03
C CYS A 22 7.80 0.55 -4.65
N VAL A 23 6.82 0.04 -3.91
CA VAL A 23 6.85 -1.36 -3.47
C VAL A 23 6.70 -2.36 -4.62
N ILE A 24 6.25 -1.91 -5.80
CA ILE A 24 5.91 -2.77 -6.94
C ILE A 24 7.08 -2.87 -7.92
N HIS A 25 7.68 -1.74 -8.25
CA HIS A 25 8.76 -1.66 -9.24
C HIS A 25 10.15 -1.48 -8.61
N GLY A 26 10.24 -1.24 -7.29
CA GLY A 26 11.52 -0.93 -6.64
C GLY A 26 12.12 0.38 -7.15
N ALA A 27 13.46 0.45 -7.20
CA ALA A 27 14.19 1.65 -7.63
C ALA A 27 14.28 1.80 -9.16
N THR A 28 14.10 0.72 -9.92
CA THR A 28 14.27 0.68 -11.38
C THR A 28 12.96 0.23 -12.02
N GLY A 29 12.29 1.11 -12.76
CA GLY A 29 11.01 0.80 -13.41
C GLY A 29 9.83 1.64 -12.94
N CYS A 30 10.05 2.60 -12.04
CA CYS A 30 9.06 3.64 -11.77
C CYS A 30 9.04 4.69 -12.88
N ALA A 31 7.82 5.03 -13.31
CA ALA A 31 7.55 6.23 -14.09
C ALA A 31 6.66 7.18 -13.26
N GLY A 32 7.08 8.44 -13.15
CA GLY A 32 6.37 9.49 -12.41
C GLY A 32 6.69 9.56 -10.91
N GLU A 33 5.96 10.43 -10.22
CA GLU A 33 6.13 10.71 -8.79
C GLU A 33 5.69 9.55 -7.90
N LEU A 34 6.24 9.49 -6.68
CA LEU A 34 5.76 8.54 -5.67
C LEU A 34 4.50 9.06 -4.97
N VAL A 35 3.48 8.22 -4.89
CA VAL A 35 2.17 8.53 -4.32
C VAL A 35 1.77 7.49 -3.28
N HIS A 36 1.04 7.92 -2.25
CA HIS A 36 0.47 7.05 -1.23
C HIS A 36 -0.83 6.45 -1.72
N HIS A 37 -0.79 5.19 -2.12
CA HIS A 37 -1.93 4.40 -2.57
C HIS A 37 -2.67 3.76 -1.41
N HIS A 38 -4.01 3.83 -1.42
CA HIS A 38 -4.86 3.05 -0.52
C HIS A 38 -5.18 1.69 -1.15
N ARG A 39 -4.80 0.58 -0.50
CA ARG A 39 -5.12 -0.78 -0.97
C ARG A 39 -6.64 -0.99 -1.03
N LYS A 40 -7.34 -0.72 0.07
CA LYS A 40 -8.81 -0.62 0.14
C LYS A 40 -9.20 0.83 -0.17
N GLY A 41 -9.69 1.05 -1.38
CA GLY A 41 -10.08 2.38 -1.87
C GLY A 41 -11.08 3.08 -0.96
N ARG A 42 -11.15 4.41 -0.97
CA ARG A 42 -11.93 5.17 0.04
C ARG A 42 -13.43 5.32 -0.25
N GLY A 43 -13.92 4.89 -1.41
CA GLY A 43 -15.31 5.10 -1.84
C GLY A 43 -15.68 6.57 -2.04
N ALA A 44 -16.89 6.82 -2.55
CA ALA A 44 -17.43 8.17 -2.67
C ALA A 44 -17.59 8.82 -1.28
N GLY A 45 -17.13 10.05 -1.12
CA GLY A 45 -17.18 10.78 0.17
C GLY A 45 -15.99 10.53 1.12
N GLY A 46 -15.10 9.58 0.81
CA GLY A 46 -13.85 9.38 1.54
C GLY A 46 -14.03 8.82 2.96
N VAL A 47 -14.15 7.50 3.07
CA VAL A 47 -14.26 6.81 4.36
C VAL A 47 -12.98 6.99 5.19
N LYS A 48 -13.04 7.83 6.24
CA LYS A 48 -11.88 8.21 7.07
C LYS A 48 -11.22 7.03 7.78
N SER A 49 -11.99 6.01 8.17
CA SER A 49 -11.44 4.79 8.81
C SER A 49 -10.50 4.00 7.90
N ARG A 50 -10.46 4.31 6.59
CA ARG A 50 -9.53 3.70 5.63
C ARG A 50 -8.16 4.40 5.59
N ASN A 51 -7.97 5.52 6.30
CA ASN A 51 -6.68 6.20 6.46
C ASN A 51 -5.83 5.50 7.54
N ARG A 52 -5.53 4.21 7.33
CA ARG A 52 -4.65 3.37 8.16
C ARG A 52 -3.32 3.19 7.47
N VAL A 53 -2.20 3.20 8.21
CA VAL A 53 -0.86 2.96 7.63
C VAL A 53 -0.79 1.54 7.05
N ALA A 54 -1.50 0.57 7.66
CA ALA A 54 -1.66 -0.78 7.13
C ALA A 54 -2.39 -0.84 5.76
N ASN A 55 -3.15 0.20 5.42
CA ASN A 55 -3.84 0.33 4.13
C ASN A 55 -3.03 1.09 3.08
N GLY A 56 -1.93 1.73 3.48
CA GLY A 56 -1.12 2.55 2.60
C GLY A 56 0.01 1.74 1.95
N LEU A 57 0.30 2.02 0.69
CA LEU A 57 1.52 1.61 -0.02
C LEU A 57 2.11 2.81 -0.74
N LEU A 58 3.43 2.92 -0.81
CA LEU A 58 4.10 3.87 -1.68
C LEU A 58 4.30 3.25 -3.07
N VAL A 59 3.78 3.91 -4.10
CA VAL A 59 3.82 3.44 -5.50
C VAL A 59 4.12 4.59 -6.45
N CYS A 60 4.53 4.33 -7.69
CA CYS A 60 4.62 5.39 -8.69
C CYS A 60 3.25 5.78 -9.26
N SER A 61 3.11 7.04 -9.66
CA SER A 61 1.86 7.60 -10.18
C SER A 61 1.37 6.90 -11.45
N ALA A 62 2.28 6.44 -12.32
CA ALA A 62 1.92 5.67 -13.50
C ALA A 62 1.15 4.40 -13.13
N TRP A 63 1.73 3.57 -12.25
CA TRP A 63 1.06 2.35 -11.78
C TRP A 63 -0.27 2.65 -11.07
N ASN A 64 -0.32 3.72 -10.27
CA ASN A 64 -1.54 4.11 -9.59
C ASN A 64 -2.67 4.46 -10.58
N GLY A 65 -2.35 5.06 -11.73
CA GLY A 65 -3.33 5.28 -12.80
C GLY A 65 -3.72 3.99 -13.51
N ASP A 66 -2.73 3.15 -13.83
CA ASP A 66 -2.94 1.89 -14.55
C ASP A 66 -3.81 0.90 -13.75
N VAL A 67 -3.61 0.79 -12.43
CA VAL A 67 -4.40 -0.11 -11.57
C VAL A 67 -5.87 0.32 -11.43
N GLU A 68 -6.18 1.57 -11.78
CA GLU A 68 -7.55 2.09 -11.83
C GLU A 68 -8.19 1.91 -13.21
N SER A 69 -7.39 1.91 -14.27
CA SER A 69 -7.85 1.98 -15.66
C SER A 69 -7.76 0.66 -16.42
N LEU A 70 -6.81 -0.22 -16.07
CA LEU A 70 -6.51 -1.46 -16.79
C LEU A 70 -7.00 -2.68 -15.99
N PRO A 71 -7.97 -3.46 -16.51
CA PRO A 71 -8.53 -4.61 -15.81
C PRO A 71 -7.50 -5.66 -15.39
N ASP A 72 -6.52 -5.94 -16.24
CA ASP A 72 -5.48 -6.95 -15.99
C ASP A 72 -4.53 -6.53 -14.86
N VAL A 73 -4.12 -5.25 -14.85
CA VAL A 73 -3.31 -4.68 -13.77
C VAL A 73 -4.09 -4.70 -12.46
N ALA A 74 -5.38 -4.36 -12.48
CA ALA A 74 -6.23 -4.45 -11.30
C ALA A 74 -6.40 -5.90 -10.81
N ALA A 75 -6.50 -6.87 -11.70
CA ALA A 75 -6.58 -8.28 -11.35
C ALA A 75 -5.28 -8.78 -10.71
N GLN A 76 -4.12 -8.41 -11.28
CA GLN A 76 -2.81 -8.72 -10.71
C GLN A 76 -2.62 -8.05 -9.34
N ALA A 77 -3.01 -6.78 -9.21
CA ALA A 77 -2.92 -6.06 -7.93
C ALA A 77 -3.75 -6.71 -6.82
N ARG A 78 -4.92 -7.28 -7.16
CA ARG A 78 -5.72 -8.05 -6.20
C ARG A 78 -5.06 -9.36 -5.79
N LYS A 79 -4.46 -10.09 -6.74
CA LYS A 79 -3.72 -11.33 -6.46
C LYS A 79 -2.52 -11.08 -5.53
N ASN A 80 -1.83 -9.96 -5.71
CA ASN A 80 -0.66 -9.58 -4.92
C ASN A 80 -0.98 -8.78 -3.65
N GLY A 81 -2.26 -8.54 -3.36
CA GLY A 81 -2.69 -7.76 -2.19
C GLY A 81 -2.41 -6.26 -2.25
N TRP A 82 -1.91 -5.73 -3.38
CA TRP A 82 -1.70 -4.29 -3.60
C TRP A 82 -3.02 -3.51 -3.70
N LYS A 83 -4.10 -4.17 -4.11
CA LYS A 83 -5.46 -3.63 -4.15
C LYS A 83 -6.43 -4.60 -3.48
N LEU A 84 -7.30 -4.09 -2.62
CA LEU A 84 -8.30 -4.86 -1.90
C LEU A 84 -9.68 -4.64 -2.49
N ARG A 85 -10.51 -5.68 -2.42
CA ARG A 85 -11.95 -5.57 -2.66
C ARG A 85 -12.61 -4.94 -1.44
N THR A 86 -13.81 -4.38 -1.62
CA THR A 86 -14.52 -3.65 -0.57
C THR A 86 -14.93 -4.54 0.61
N ASP A 87 -15.16 -5.82 0.36
CA ASP A 87 -15.55 -6.88 1.31
C ASP A 87 -14.36 -7.47 2.11
N HIS A 88 -13.12 -7.13 1.77
CA HIS A 88 -11.94 -7.58 2.52
C HIS A 88 -11.52 -6.56 3.58
N GLU A 89 -11.06 -7.05 4.72
CA GLU A 89 -10.45 -6.22 5.75
C GLU A 89 -8.97 -5.93 5.46
N ILE A 90 -8.49 -4.78 5.96
CA ILE A 90 -7.17 -4.22 5.59
C ILE A 90 -6.02 -5.11 6.06
N ASP A 91 -6.19 -5.74 7.22
CA ASP A 91 -5.20 -6.52 7.95
C ASP A 91 -5.32 -8.04 7.73
N THR A 92 -6.29 -8.51 6.94
CA THR A 92 -6.52 -9.94 6.75
C THR A 92 -5.84 -10.54 5.52
N LEU A 93 -5.39 -9.70 4.57
CA LEU A 93 -4.69 -10.17 3.37
C LEU A 93 -3.26 -9.64 3.31
N PRO A 94 -2.26 -10.51 3.06
CA PRO A 94 -0.89 -10.09 2.93
C PRO A 94 -0.66 -9.36 1.60
N VAL A 95 0.46 -8.67 1.53
CA VAL A 95 0.96 -7.94 0.36
C VAL A 95 2.23 -8.62 -0.12
N TYR A 96 2.30 -8.96 -1.41
CA TYR A 96 3.55 -9.41 -1.99
C TYR A 96 4.50 -8.22 -2.15
N ILE A 97 5.71 -8.33 -1.63
CA ILE A 97 6.75 -7.30 -1.76
C ILE A 97 7.88 -7.87 -2.63
N PRO A 98 7.95 -7.53 -3.92
CA PRO A 98 8.96 -8.02 -4.87
C PRO A 98 10.40 -7.95 -4.35
N ARG A 99 10.81 -6.84 -3.72
CA ARG A 99 12.17 -6.70 -3.16
C ARG A 99 12.49 -7.68 -2.02
N LEU A 100 11.46 -8.24 -1.37
CA LEU A 100 11.61 -9.24 -0.31
C LEU A 100 11.34 -10.66 -0.82
N GLY A 101 10.85 -10.81 -2.04
CA GLY A 101 10.46 -12.09 -2.64
C GLY A 101 9.32 -12.81 -1.92
N GLN A 102 8.57 -12.15 -1.04
CA GLN A 102 7.59 -12.81 -0.15
C GLN A 102 6.36 -11.95 0.14
N PHE A 103 5.32 -12.63 0.64
CA PHE A 103 4.10 -12.02 1.18
C PHE A 103 4.31 -11.58 2.63
N VAL A 104 3.86 -10.38 2.98
CA VAL A 104 3.95 -9.80 4.33
C VAL A 104 2.63 -9.15 4.73
N PHE A 105 2.33 -9.11 6.03
CA PHE A 105 1.26 -8.26 6.54
C PHE A 105 1.77 -6.85 6.85
N LEU A 106 0.87 -5.88 6.89
CA LEU A 106 1.17 -4.49 7.21
C LEU A 106 0.46 -4.12 8.51
N ASP A 107 1.15 -3.44 9.41
CA ASP A 107 0.54 -2.86 10.61
C ASP A 107 0.46 -1.33 10.53
N ASP A 108 -0.20 -0.74 11.54
CA ASP A 108 -0.32 0.72 11.64
C ASP A 108 0.94 1.40 12.21
N ALA A 109 1.89 0.63 12.73
CA ALA A 109 3.19 1.12 13.20
C ALA A 109 4.19 1.31 12.04
N GLY A 110 3.89 0.79 10.84
CA GLY A 110 4.75 0.89 9.68
C GLY A 110 5.75 -0.26 9.55
N ASN A 111 5.43 -1.43 10.10
CA ASN A 111 6.24 -2.63 9.94
C ASN A 111 5.70 -3.51 8.80
N TYR A 112 6.61 -4.28 8.22
CA TYR A 112 6.24 -5.52 7.54
C TYR A 112 6.26 -6.66 8.55
N LEU A 113 5.22 -7.47 8.55
CA LEU A 113 5.09 -8.63 9.42
C LEU A 113 5.16 -9.92 8.60
N ASN A 114 5.74 -10.97 9.16
CA ASN A 114 5.69 -12.31 8.58
C ASN A 114 4.27 -12.92 8.68
N MET A 115 4.10 -14.15 8.20
CA MET A 115 2.82 -14.86 8.24
C MET A 115 2.32 -15.18 9.66
N GLN A 116 3.20 -15.09 10.66
CA GLN A 116 2.89 -15.22 12.09
C GLN A 116 2.63 -13.85 12.76
N HIS A 117 2.48 -12.78 11.97
CA HIS A 117 2.25 -11.41 12.44
C HIS A 117 3.38 -10.85 13.33
N GLN A 118 4.60 -11.33 13.14
CA GLN A 118 5.79 -10.82 13.83
C GLN A 118 6.56 -9.88 12.91
N PRO A 119 7.09 -8.74 13.41
CA PRO A 119 7.87 -7.82 12.59
C PRO A 119 9.07 -8.50 11.92
N LEU A 120 9.23 -8.26 10.62
CA LEU A 120 10.44 -8.63 9.92
C LEU A 120 11.60 -7.81 10.49
N ARG A 121 12.68 -8.50 10.86
CA ARG A 121 13.90 -7.84 11.33
C ARG A 121 14.41 -6.93 10.22
N LYS A 122 14.65 -5.66 10.53
CA LYS A 122 15.37 -4.78 9.62
C LYS A 122 16.78 -5.35 9.45
N ALA A 123 17.24 -5.51 8.21
CA ALA A 123 18.64 -5.82 7.97
C ALA A 123 19.48 -4.71 8.65
N ALA A 124 20.43 -5.13 9.47
CA ALA A 124 21.35 -4.23 10.18
C ALA A 124 22.24 -3.47 9.19
#